data_AF-A0A9D6FS48-F1
#
_entry.id   AF-A0A9D6FS48-F1
#
_cell.length_a   1.000
_cell.length_b   1.000
_cell.length_c   1.000
_cell.angle_alpha   90.00
_cell.angle_beta   90.00
_cell.angle_gamma   90.00
#
_symmetry.space_group_name_H-M   'P 1'
#
loop_
_entity.id
_entity.type
_entity.pdbx_description
1 polymer ?
#
loop_
_entity_poly.entity_id
_entity_poly.type
_entity_poly.pdbx_seq_one_letter_code
_entity_poly.pdbx_strand_id
1 'polypeptide(L)'
;MTIALFILALAQQPDQDFLSCDERTDDWIVFDTGGGAGKAELRWNRQADAVREGTGALEFAFERKAGSIVALLAPVLLTNVRSIEFDVWSRATTVFALAVEDRDGAKFHHGVELQAGTWKRMKVQPGGFELSDDSPVKKPRLDAKRLGWGLGMVDIASALGVEGPNVLRIDGLRVVRDPLPATKLPAVVDGKTVEITRDGTAQGSVVVRNGGVLRITANRFVLAGSVVVEKGGFEIRGGAVSLVGRFPHDLHLSAGPDSKILFRDAVVLCNFVHGIGLFEKSRLEIERSIVASGGFTVDAREGSTALLDQARRVGEFVISKGARVTLVDSEGALLWLVPPAGAEVTLKLPDGASVDHWVPPKETGILGSIQRSRGIAWGLVSVPGSRVTVEEGELAGLGVWLSGEHEIGGVRKGTDLKLADRTLAFGKATVRTWNLYPGESAKVAVRDATFGETIVFGDARLVVEDSICDGTGGYVRVEGKAELTLRRCRLKCPVVAADEATLVLEDCTVEGPLSASGKATVRLRGTKVTGAIERLDKATIDRK
;
A
#
# COMPACT_ATOMS: atom_id res chain seq x y z
N MET A 1 21.64 -4.53 -0.85
CA MET A 1 21.26 -3.10 -0.81
C MET A 1 19.85 -3.02 -1.36
N THR A 2 18.85 -2.73 -0.53
CA THR A 2 17.44 -2.83 -0.91
C THR A 2 16.72 -1.58 -0.44
N ILE A 3 16.12 -0.88 -1.41
CA ILE A 3 15.43 0.39 -1.22
C ILE A 3 14.02 0.07 -0.71
N ALA A 4 13.62 0.72 0.38
CA ALA A 4 12.26 0.69 0.88
C ALA A 4 11.50 1.90 0.35
N LEU A 5 10.52 1.63 -0.50
CA LEU A 5 9.58 2.62 -1.01
C LEU A 5 8.26 2.47 -0.25
N PHE A 6 7.75 3.57 0.30
CA PHE A 6 6.37 3.68 0.74
C PHE A 6 5.49 3.84 -0.50
N ILE A 7 4.62 2.86 -0.75
CA ILE A 7 3.63 2.94 -1.84
C ILE A 7 2.36 3.55 -1.26
N LEU A 8 1.98 4.70 -1.81
CA LEU A 8 0.61 5.20 -1.76
C LEU A 8 -0.26 4.30 -2.65
N ALA A 9 -1.24 3.63 -2.04
CA ALA A 9 -2.06 2.63 -2.70
C ALA A 9 -3.30 3.23 -3.37
N LEU A 10 -3.55 2.83 -4.61
CA LEU A 10 -4.82 3.06 -5.30
C LEU A 10 -5.23 1.82 -6.11
N ALA A 11 -6.53 1.54 -6.02
CA ALA A 11 -7.33 0.50 -6.68
C ALA A 11 -6.65 -0.21 -7.86
N GLN A 12 -6.39 -1.51 -7.71
CA GLN A 12 -6.36 -2.44 -8.85
C GLN A 12 -7.70 -3.18 -8.92
N GLN A 13 -8.25 -3.34 -10.13
CA GLN A 13 -9.47 -4.13 -10.28
C GLN A 13 -9.16 -5.63 -10.11
N PRO A 14 -9.97 -6.38 -9.33
CA PRO A 14 -9.72 -7.79 -8.98
C PRO A 14 -9.55 -8.76 -10.15
N ASP A 15 -10.25 -8.49 -11.24
CA ASP A 15 -10.33 -9.39 -12.40
C ASP A 15 -9.46 -8.91 -13.57
N GLN A 16 -8.79 -7.78 -13.38
CA GLN A 16 -8.03 -7.06 -14.38
C GLN A 16 -6.66 -6.76 -13.79
N ASP A 17 -5.75 -7.74 -13.91
CA ASP A 17 -4.32 -7.64 -13.59
C ASP A 17 -3.59 -6.70 -14.59
N PHE A 18 -4.16 -5.51 -14.83
CA PHE A 18 -3.53 -4.44 -15.58
C PHE A 18 -2.66 -3.66 -14.60
N LEU A 19 -1.36 -3.64 -14.86
CA LEU A 19 -0.58 -2.49 -14.44
C LEU A 19 -0.94 -1.39 -15.43
N SER A 20 -1.67 -0.38 -14.95
CA SER A 20 -2.05 0.75 -15.79
C SER A 20 -0.79 1.47 -16.25
N CYS A 21 -0.49 1.35 -17.55
CA CYS A 21 0.43 2.26 -18.25
C CYS A 21 -0.29 3.58 -18.63
N ASP A 22 -1.60 3.60 -18.40
CA ASP A 22 -2.54 4.58 -18.91
C ASP A 22 -2.73 5.79 -18.01
N GLU A 23 -2.32 5.77 -16.74
CA GLU A 23 -2.74 6.84 -15.81
C GLU A 23 -1.68 7.31 -14.81
N ARG A 24 -0.64 6.51 -14.51
CA ARG A 24 0.33 6.84 -13.43
C ARG A 24 1.65 6.09 -13.52
N THR A 25 2.65 6.59 -12.78
CA THR A 25 4.01 6.04 -12.70
C THR A 25 4.34 5.39 -11.35
N ASP A 26 3.54 5.64 -10.31
CA ASP A 26 3.91 5.35 -8.91
C ASP A 26 3.98 3.85 -8.58
N ASP A 27 3.37 3.01 -9.43
CA ASP A 27 3.42 1.55 -9.30
C ASP A 27 4.74 0.96 -9.83
N TRP A 28 5.61 1.76 -10.46
CA TRP A 28 6.82 1.29 -11.12
C TRP A 28 8.08 1.64 -10.35
N ILE A 29 9.03 0.71 -10.30
CA ILE A 29 10.30 0.89 -9.61
C ILE A 29 11.42 0.96 -10.64
N VAL A 30 12.19 2.04 -10.63
CA VAL A 30 13.42 2.16 -11.42
C VAL A 30 14.57 1.52 -10.66
N PHE A 31 15.34 0.69 -11.35
CA PHE A 31 16.54 0.04 -10.84
C PHE A 31 17.74 0.31 -11.76
N ASP A 32 18.90 0.61 -11.16
CA ASP A 32 20.14 0.87 -11.88
C ASP A 32 21.35 0.38 -11.06
N THR A 33 22.23 -0.39 -11.70
CA THR A 33 23.42 -0.98 -11.08
C THR A 33 24.70 -0.15 -11.21
N GLY A 34 24.76 0.82 -12.12
CA GLY A 34 25.96 1.57 -12.50
C GLY A 34 25.96 3.04 -12.07
N GLY A 35 25.04 3.45 -11.20
CA GLY A 35 24.89 4.86 -10.80
C GLY A 35 24.50 5.76 -11.99
N GLY A 36 23.87 5.21 -13.03
CA GLY A 36 23.22 5.97 -14.10
C GLY A 36 21.86 6.56 -13.69
N ALA A 37 21.25 5.99 -12.64
CA ALA A 37 19.88 6.27 -12.21
C ALA A 37 19.65 7.72 -11.80
N GLY A 38 20.71 8.48 -11.50
CA GLY A 38 20.59 9.92 -11.27
C GLY A 38 19.97 10.69 -12.44
N LYS A 39 19.79 10.06 -13.62
CA LYS A 39 19.10 10.63 -14.79
C LYS A 39 17.92 9.80 -15.30
N ALA A 40 17.49 8.77 -14.57
CA ALA A 40 16.36 7.98 -14.99
C ALA A 40 15.05 8.70 -14.62
N GLU A 41 14.19 8.95 -15.59
CA GLU A 41 12.93 9.66 -15.44
C GLU A 41 11.79 8.77 -15.90
N LEU A 42 10.79 8.59 -15.04
CA LEU A 42 9.50 8.00 -15.41
C LEU A 42 8.48 9.10 -15.58
N ARG A 43 7.75 9.05 -16.69
CA ARG A 43 6.61 9.94 -16.93
C ARG A 43 5.53 9.21 -17.68
N TRP A 44 4.31 9.70 -17.50
CA TRP A 44 3.18 9.26 -18.29
C TRP A 44 3.01 10.19 -19.51
N ASN A 45 2.92 9.61 -20.70
CA ASN A 45 2.85 10.33 -21.96
C ASN A 45 1.49 10.12 -22.66
N ARG A 46 0.76 11.20 -22.90
CA ARG A 46 -0.56 11.20 -23.59
C ARG A 46 -0.50 11.70 -25.04
N GLN A 47 0.69 12.00 -25.56
CA GLN A 47 0.82 12.46 -26.93
C GLN A 47 0.43 11.34 -27.89
N ALA A 48 -0.36 11.64 -28.92
CA ALA A 48 -0.97 10.62 -29.77
C ALA A 48 0.05 9.69 -30.47
N ASP A 49 1.28 10.14 -30.71
CA ASP A 49 2.39 9.37 -31.28
C ASP A 49 3.12 8.49 -30.26
N ALA A 50 2.93 8.77 -28.97
CA ALA A 50 3.47 8.02 -27.85
C ALA A 50 2.53 6.95 -27.31
N VAL A 51 1.30 6.84 -27.84
CA VAL A 51 0.24 5.95 -27.34
C VAL A 51 -0.18 4.98 -28.43
N ARG A 52 -0.31 3.71 -28.09
CA ARG A 52 -0.74 2.64 -28.98
C ARG A 52 -2.15 2.18 -28.70
N GLU A 53 -2.50 2.03 -27.42
CA GLU A 53 -3.85 1.76 -26.94
C GLU A 53 -4.19 2.62 -25.71
N GLY A 54 -5.47 2.72 -25.34
CA GLY A 54 -5.87 3.45 -24.14
C GLY A 54 -5.72 4.98 -24.24
N THR A 55 -5.33 5.60 -23.13
CA THR A 55 -5.25 7.07 -22.96
C THR A 55 -3.83 7.58 -22.71
N GLY A 56 -2.87 6.68 -22.49
CA GLY A 56 -1.47 7.06 -22.47
C GLY A 56 -0.51 5.87 -22.34
N ALA A 57 0.79 6.15 -22.46
CA ALA A 57 1.83 5.15 -22.31
C ALA A 57 2.80 5.55 -21.19
N LEU A 58 3.42 4.54 -20.57
CA LEU A 58 4.53 4.76 -19.66
C LEU A 58 5.79 5.06 -20.47
N GLU A 59 6.44 6.18 -20.19
CA GLU A 59 7.71 6.55 -20.78
C GLU A 59 8.82 6.54 -19.74
N PHE A 60 9.90 5.83 -20.05
CA PHE A 60 11.06 5.64 -19.22
C PHE A 60 12.31 6.13 -19.95
N ALA A 61 12.78 7.32 -19.57
CA ALA A 61 13.98 7.95 -20.13
C ALA A 61 15.18 7.68 -19.23
N PHE A 62 16.32 7.30 -19.80
CA PHE A 62 17.54 7.01 -19.04
C PHE A 62 18.80 7.16 -19.88
N GLU A 63 19.94 7.22 -19.21
CA GLU A 63 21.28 7.22 -19.82
C GLU A 63 21.90 5.82 -19.73
N ARG A 64 22.30 5.24 -20.88
CA ARG A 64 23.03 3.98 -20.89
C ARG A 64 24.51 4.23 -20.57
N LYS A 65 25.05 3.43 -19.65
CA LYS A 65 26.48 3.38 -19.34
C LYS A 65 26.99 1.97 -19.60
N ALA A 66 28.16 1.82 -20.22
CA ALA A 66 28.72 0.51 -20.48
C ALA A 66 28.87 -0.31 -19.18
N GLY A 67 28.43 -1.56 -19.20
CA GLY A 67 28.47 -2.47 -18.05
C GLY A 67 27.41 -2.22 -16.98
N SER A 68 26.52 -1.25 -17.17
CA SER A 68 25.36 -1.04 -16.29
C SER A 68 24.12 -1.77 -16.78
N ILE A 69 23.16 -1.95 -15.88
CA ILE A 69 21.81 -2.39 -16.21
C ILE A 69 20.86 -1.32 -15.71
N VAL A 70 19.93 -0.92 -16.58
CA VAL A 70 18.80 -0.08 -16.23
C VAL A 70 17.53 -0.89 -16.43
N ALA A 71 16.74 -1.02 -15.37
CA ALA A 71 15.55 -1.83 -15.35
C ALA A 71 14.36 -1.06 -14.77
N LEU A 72 13.19 -1.43 -15.25
CA LEU A 72 11.91 -0.99 -14.75
C LEU A 72 11.18 -2.21 -14.19
N LEU A 73 10.76 -2.16 -12.94
CA LEU A 73 10.12 -3.27 -12.24
C LEU A 73 8.66 -2.95 -11.95
N ALA A 74 7.78 -3.90 -12.25
CA ALA A 74 6.35 -3.83 -12.00
C ALA A 74 5.95 -4.88 -10.94
N PRO A 75 5.31 -4.50 -9.82
CA PRO A 75 4.90 -5.43 -8.77
C PRO A 75 3.60 -6.17 -9.13
N VAL A 76 3.65 -7.02 -10.15
CA VAL A 76 2.51 -7.82 -10.60
C VAL A 76 2.67 -9.28 -10.20
N LEU A 77 1.60 -9.93 -9.76
CA LEU A 77 1.61 -11.39 -9.57
C LEU A 77 1.79 -12.07 -10.92
N LEU A 78 2.60 -13.11 -11.05
CA LEU A 78 2.76 -13.83 -12.32
C LEU A 78 2.36 -15.30 -12.26
N THR A 79 1.85 -15.74 -11.10
CA THR A 79 1.35 -17.10 -10.91
C THR A 79 0.22 -17.44 -11.88
N ASN A 80 0.31 -18.63 -12.48
CA ASN A 80 -0.61 -19.18 -13.48
C ASN A 80 -0.77 -18.30 -14.74
N VAL A 81 0.26 -17.54 -15.11
CA VAL A 81 0.27 -16.76 -16.35
C VAL A 81 0.24 -17.65 -17.59
N ARG A 82 -0.63 -17.30 -18.54
CA ARG A 82 -0.67 -17.87 -19.89
C ARG A 82 0.19 -17.06 -20.86
N SER A 83 0.08 -15.74 -20.80
CA SER A 83 0.95 -14.82 -21.55
C SER A 83 1.08 -13.46 -20.85
N ILE A 84 2.19 -12.79 -21.10
CA ILE A 84 2.40 -11.38 -20.80
C ILE A 84 2.38 -10.65 -22.13
N GLU A 85 1.49 -9.66 -22.28
CA GLU A 85 1.29 -8.95 -23.54
C GLU A 85 1.37 -7.45 -23.30
N PHE A 86 2.05 -6.73 -24.19
CA PHE A 86 2.23 -5.28 -24.14
C PHE A 86 2.79 -4.80 -25.48
N ASP A 87 2.74 -3.50 -25.74
CA ASP A 87 3.50 -2.85 -26.80
C ASP A 87 4.73 -2.18 -26.19
N VAL A 88 5.87 -2.30 -26.87
CA VAL A 88 7.12 -1.65 -26.47
C VAL A 88 7.73 -0.88 -27.64
N TRP A 89 8.25 0.30 -27.35
CA TRP A 89 8.96 1.15 -28.30
C TRP A 89 10.25 1.63 -27.67
N SER A 90 11.27 1.84 -28.50
CA SER A 90 12.58 2.34 -28.07
C SER A 90 13.05 3.46 -28.99
N ARG A 91 13.61 4.52 -28.40
CA ARG A 91 14.20 5.62 -29.18
C ARG A 91 15.45 5.18 -29.94
N ALA A 92 16.28 4.35 -29.31
CA ALA A 92 17.48 3.78 -29.92
C ALA A 92 17.27 2.29 -30.22
N THR A 93 17.97 1.76 -31.22
CA THR A 93 18.06 0.31 -31.41
C THR A 93 18.70 -0.29 -30.16
N THR A 94 18.05 -1.32 -29.62
CA THR A 94 18.44 -1.91 -28.34
C THR A 94 18.04 -3.38 -28.25
N VAL A 95 18.55 -4.06 -27.23
CA VAL A 95 18.10 -5.39 -26.82
C VAL A 95 17.33 -5.22 -25.52
N PHE A 96 16.03 -5.48 -25.60
CA PHE A 96 15.11 -5.44 -24.47
C PHE A 96 14.92 -6.84 -23.92
N ALA A 97 14.85 -6.98 -22.60
CA ALA A 97 14.56 -8.25 -21.96
C ALA A 97 13.39 -8.12 -20.97
N LEU A 98 12.48 -9.08 -21.02
CA LEU A 98 11.48 -9.30 -19.99
C LEU A 98 12.06 -10.28 -18.96
N ALA A 99 12.17 -9.90 -17.70
CA ALA A 99 12.74 -10.71 -16.63
C ALA A 99 11.69 -11.09 -15.59
N VAL A 100 11.74 -12.31 -15.10
CA VAL A 100 10.83 -12.84 -14.08
C VAL A 100 11.57 -13.76 -13.12
N GLU A 101 11.06 -13.89 -11.90
CA GLU A 101 11.59 -14.80 -10.89
C GLU A 101 10.46 -15.71 -10.38
N ASP A 102 10.77 -17.00 -10.21
CA ASP A 102 9.85 -17.91 -9.56
C ASP A 102 10.08 -18.01 -8.05
N ARG A 103 9.14 -18.60 -7.33
CA ARG A 103 9.16 -18.67 -5.86
C ARG A 103 10.31 -19.49 -5.28
N ASP A 104 11.07 -20.23 -6.10
CA ASP A 104 12.28 -20.92 -5.66
C ASP A 104 13.53 -20.07 -5.87
N GLY A 105 13.40 -18.86 -6.41
CA GLY A 105 14.51 -17.97 -6.74
C GLY A 105 15.17 -18.26 -8.08
N ALA A 106 14.56 -19.08 -8.95
CA ALA A 106 15.06 -19.24 -10.31
C ALA A 106 14.66 -18.02 -11.15
N LYS A 107 15.65 -17.43 -11.82
CA LYS A 107 15.51 -16.24 -12.65
C LYS A 107 15.46 -16.61 -14.12
N PHE A 108 14.52 -16.01 -14.84
CA PHE A 108 14.33 -16.24 -16.26
C PHE A 108 14.21 -14.92 -17.01
N HIS A 109 14.56 -14.95 -18.30
CA HIS A 109 14.38 -13.80 -19.18
C HIS A 109 13.90 -14.18 -20.59
N HIS A 110 13.34 -13.21 -21.30
CA HIS A 110 13.00 -13.30 -22.72
C HIS A 110 13.54 -12.07 -23.43
N GLY A 111 14.61 -12.25 -24.21
CA GLY A 111 15.27 -11.18 -24.96
C GLY A 111 14.62 -10.92 -26.32
N VAL A 112 14.58 -9.65 -26.73
CA VAL A 112 14.04 -9.23 -28.02
C VAL A 112 14.79 -7.99 -28.53
N GLU A 113 15.16 -8.01 -29.80
CA GLU A 113 15.67 -6.82 -30.46
C GLU A 113 14.54 -5.82 -30.76
N LEU A 114 14.78 -4.56 -30.43
CA LEU A 114 13.92 -3.43 -30.74
C LEU A 114 14.63 -2.49 -31.71
N GLN A 115 13.94 -2.14 -32.80
CA GLN A 115 14.42 -1.14 -33.74
C GLN A 115 14.04 0.26 -33.26
N ALA A 116 14.97 1.22 -33.43
CA ALA A 116 14.72 2.62 -33.11
C ALA A 116 13.43 3.14 -33.74
N GLY A 117 12.62 3.85 -32.98
CA GLY A 117 11.44 4.54 -33.49
C GLY A 117 10.25 3.64 -33.82
N THR A 118 10.31 2.33 -33.55
CA THR A 118 9.26 1.38 -33.96
C THR A 118 8.59 0.69 -32.77
N TRP A 119 7.25 0.66 -32.76
CA TRP A 119 6.47 -0.11 -31.81
C TRP A 119 6.52 -1.60 -32.15
N LYS A 120 6.68 -2.43 -31.14
CA LYS A 120 6.66 -3.90 -31.24
C LYS A 120 5.65 -4.47 -30.26
N ARG A 121 4.67 -5.23 -30.77
CA ARG A 121 3.75 -5.98 -29.91
C ARG A 121 4.46 -7.20 -29.36
N MET A 122 4.50 -7.29 -28.04
CA MET A 122 5.01 -8.43 -27.29
C MET A 122 3.85 -9.33 -26.86
N LYS A 123 4.07 -10.64 -27.01
CA LYS A 123 3.22 -11.69 -26.46
C LYS A 123 4.10 -12.85 -26.02
N VAL A 124 4.50 -12.82 -24.77
CA VAL A 124 5.46 -13.77 -24.19
C VAL A 124 4.72 -14.83 -23.40
N GLN A 125 4.86 -16.08 -23.79
CA GLN A 125 4.32 -17.23 -23.04
C GLN A 125 5.41 -17.80 -22.11
N PRO A 126 5.04 -18.54 -21.05
CA PRO A 126 5.99 -19.22 -20.16
C PRO A 126 7.10 -20.00 -20.88
N GLY A 127 6.77 -20.70 -21.97
CA GLY A 127 7.73 -21.49 -22.75
C GLY A 127 8.72 -20.66 -23.57
N GLY A 128 8.51 -19.34 -23.70
CA GLY A 128 9.46 -18.43 -24.38
C GLY A 128 10.55 -17.89 -23.47
N PHE A 129 10.52 -18.19 -22.17
CA PHE A 129 11.53 -17.75 -21.22
C PHE A 129 12.70 -18.72 -21.15
N GLU A 130 13.89 -18.16 -21.07
CA GLU A 130 15.16 -18.87 -20.89
C GLU A 130 15.65 -18.65 -19.47
N LEU A 131 16.32 -19.66 -18.89
CA LEU A 131 16.94 -19.53 -17.58
C LEU A 131 18.11 -18.54 -17.69
N SER A 132 18.17 -17.56 -16.80
CA SER A 132 19.31 -16.65 -16.76
C SER A 132 20.57 -17.37 -16.28
N ASP A 133 21.72 -17.06 -16.87
CA ASP A 133 23.00 -17.67 -16.53
C ASP A 133 23.37 -17.46 -15.06
N ASP A 134 23.02 -16.29 -14.52
CA ASP A 134 23.23 -15.88 -13.12
C ASP A 134 22.14 -16.41 -12.16
N SER A 135 21.18 -17.20 -12.65
CA SER A 135 20.12 -17.74 -11.79
C SER A 135 20.73 -18.62 -10.68
N PRO A 136 20.46 -18.31 -9.39
CA PRO A 136 21.00 -19.07 -8.26
C PRO A 136 20.39 -20.47 -8.17
N VAL A 137 19.20 -20.66 -8.72
CA VAL A 137 18.52 -21.95 -8.82
C VAL A 137 18.46 -22.37 -10.28
N LYS A 138 18.96 -23.57 -10.58
CA LYS A 138 18.95 -24.12 -11.93
C LYS A 138 17.68 -24.93 -12.17
N LYS A 139 17.00 -24.62 -13.28
CA LYS A 139 15.78 -25.32 -13.72
C LYS A 139 15.78 -25.50 -15.23
N PRO A 140 15.21 -26.61 -15.73
CA PRO A 140 15.18 -26.86 -17.17
C PRO A 140 14.23 -25.91 -17.93
N ARG A 141 13.22 -25.38 -17.24
CA ARG A 141 12.21 -24.47 -17.81
C ARG A 141 11.49 -23.71 -16.71
N LEU A 142 10.85 -22.62 -17.10
CA LEU A 142 9.95 -21.85 -16.25
C LEU A 142 8.66 -22.64 -15.96
N ASP A 143 8.24 -22.65 -14.70
CA ASP A 143 6.94 -23.17 -14.27
C ASP A 143 5.99 -22.00 -13.94
N ALA A 144 4.99 -21.79 -14.79
CA ALA A 144 4.02 -20.71 -14.62
C ALA A 144 3.26 -20.79 -13.29
N LYS A 145 3.10 -21.99 -12.70
CA LYS A 145 2.41 -22.16 -11.41
C LYS A 145 3.25 -21.70 -10.23
N ARG A 146 4.57 -21.59 -10.43
CA ARG A 146 5.54 -21.18 -9.39
C ARG A 146 6.03 -19.76 -9.58
N LEU A 147 5.66 -19.09 -10.67
CA LEU A 147 6.02 -17.69 -10.86
C LEU A 147 5.58 -16.84 -9.67
N GLY A 148 6.50 -16.01 -9.20
CA GLY A 148 6.32 -15.16 -8.04
C GLY A 148 5.55 -13.89 -8.36
N TRP A 149 6.02 -12.79 -7.79
CA TRP A 149 5.56 -11.45 -8.06
C TRP A 149 6.73 -10.63 -8.59
N GLY A 150 6.47 -9.64 -9.44
CA GLY A 150 7.50 -8.82 -10.06
C GLY A 150 7.73 -9.18 -11.53
N LEU A 151 7.64 -8.16 -12.38
CA LEU A 151 8.00 -8.21 -13.79
C LEU A 151 9.10 -7.17 -14.03
N GLY A 152 10.27 -7.61 -14.47
CA GLY A 152 11.36 -6.74 -14.87
C GLY A 152 11.34 -6.46 -16.37
N MET A 153 11.54 -5.21 -16.74
CA MET A 153 11.68 -4.74 -18.12
C MET A 153 13.02 -4.05 -18.23
N VAL A 154 13.93 -4.63 -19.00
CA VAL A 154 15.37 -4.33 -18.91
C VAL A 154 15.91 -3.95 -20.29
N ASP A 155 16.64 -2.84 -20.36
CA ASP A 155 17.53 -2.58 -21.50
C ASP A 155 18.89 -3.22 -21.21
N ILE A 156 19.18 -4.34 -21.86
CA ILE A 156 20.43 -5.08 -21.65
C ILE A 156 21.55 -4.65 -22.61
N ALA A 157 21.28 -3.73 -23.56
CA ALA A 157 22.31 -3.26 -24.48
C ALA A 157 23.47 -2.57 -23.75
N SER A 158 23.18 -1.91 -22.62
CA SER A 158 24.18 -1.31 -21.73
C SER A 158 25.18 -2.34 -21.19
N ALA A 159 24.70 -3.52 -20.81
CA ALA A 159 25.55 -4.62 -20.37
C ALA A 159 26.41 -5.18 -21.52
N LEU A 160 25.97 -4.97 -22.77
CA LEU A 160 26.71 -5.30 -23.99
C LEU A 160 27.62 -4.16 -24.49
N GLY A 161 27.82 -3.12 -23.67
CA GLY A 161 28.74 -2.02 -23.96
C GLY A 161 28.14 -0.86 -24.77
N VAL A 162 26.83 -0.85 -25.01
CA VAL A 162 26.17 0.26 -25.71
C VAL A 162 25.93 1.43 -24.74
N GLU A 163 26.32 2.63 -25.16
CA GLU A 163 26.17 3.85 -24.36
C GLU A 163 25.17 4.84 -24.97
N GLY A 164 24.93 5.93 -24.26
CA GLY A 164 24.11 7.05 -24.72
C GLY A 164 22.65 6.96 -24.27
N PRO A 165 21.86 8.01 -24.54
CA PRO A 165 20.55 8.14 -23.94
C PRO A 165 19.52 7.26 -24.67
N ASN A 166 18.65 6.58 -23.93
CA ASN A 166 17.51 5.85 -24.50
C ASN A 166 16.18 6.29 -23.86
N VAL A 167 15.08 6.03 -24.55
CA VAL A 167 13.73 6.16 -24.03
C VAL A 167 12.99 4.90 -24.40
N LEU A 168 12.46 4.21 -23.41
CA LEU A 168 11.51 3.11 -23.59
C LEU A 168 10.10 3.64 -23.39
N ARG A 169 9.17 3.20 -24.23
CA ARG A 169 7.73 3.38 -23.99
C ARG A 169 7.08 2.01 -23.87
N ILE A 170 6.23 1.86 -22.88
CA ILE A 170 5.47 0.64 -22.62
C ILE A 170 3.99 1.01 -22.57
N ASP A 171 3.20 0.25 -23.30
CA ASP A 171 1.76 0.46 -23.37
C ASP A 171 1.03 -0.89 -23.37
N GLY A 172 -0.23 -0.89 -22.94
CA GLY A 172 -1.07 -2.08 -23.11
C GLY A 172 -0.69 -3.29 -22.27
N LEU A 173 0.04 -3.08 -21.16
CA LEU A 173 0.52 -4.18 -20.33
C LEU A 173 -0.63 -4.96 -19.69
N ARG A 174 -0.73 -6.22 -20.09
CA ARG A 174 -1.69 -7.19 -19.54
C ARG A 174 -1.02 -8.51 -19.23
N VAL A 175 -1.33 -9.05 -18.07
CA VAL A 175 -0.99 -10.43 -17.73
C VAL A 175 -2.23 -11.29 -17.94
N VAL A 176 -2.18 -12.15 -18.96
CA VAL A 176 -3.29 -13.01 -19.37
C VAL A 176 -3.25 -14.31 -18.59
N ARG A 177 -4.38 -14.68 -17.98
CA ARG A 177 -4.56 -15.90 -17.17
C ARG A 177 -5.90 -16.55 -17.48
N ASP A 178 -6.04 -17.81 -17.07
CA ASP A 178 -7.35 -18.42 -17.00
C ASP A 178 -8.16 -17.79 -15.85
N PRO A 179 -9.48 -17.59 -16.05
CA PRO A 179 -10.37 -17.15 -14.98
C PRO A 179 -10.31 -18.13 -13.79
N LEU A 180 -10.34 -17.59 -12.59
CA LEU A 180 -10.41 -18.42 -11.38
C LEU A 180 -11.85 -18.93 -11.19
N PRO A 181 -12.04 -20.23 -10.91
CA PRO A 181 -13.37 -20.74 -10.61
C PRO A 181 -13.90 -20.14 -9.30
N ALA A 182 -15.22 -19.92 -9.23
CA ALA A 182 -15.86 -19.50 -7.99
C ALA A 182 -15.77 -20.60 -6.92
N THR A 183 -15.29 -20.21 -5.74
CA THR A 183 -15.18 -21.05 -4.55
C THR A 183 -16.20 -20.57 -3.52
N LYS A 184 -17.13 -21.44 -3.16
CA LYS A 184 -18.12 -21.15 -2.12
C LYS A 184 -17.46 -21.28 -0.74
N LEU A 185 -17.26 -20.15 -0.07
CA LEU A 185 -16.87 -20.15 1.34
C LEU A 185 -18.11 -20.28 2.24
N PRO A 186 -18.00 -21.00 3.37
CA PRO A 186 -19.03 -20.93 4.40
C PRO A 186 -19.00 -19.54 5.05
N ALA A 187 -20.17 -18.99 5.37
CA ALA A 187 -20.26 -17.74 6.13
C ALA A 187 -19.66 -17.87 7.54
N VAL A 188 -19.67 -19.09 8.10
CA VAL A 188 -19.10 -19.41 9.42
C VAL A 188 -18.23 -20.66 9.35
N VAL A 189 -17.02 -20.60 9.87
CA VAL A 189 -16.12 -21.72 10.13
C VAL A 189 -16.06 -21.95 11.65
N ASP A 190 -16.71 -23.00 12.13
CA ASP A 190 -16.95 -23.26 13.56
C ASP A 190 -16.33 -24.58 14.00
N GLY A 191 -15.40 -24.55 14.96
CA GLY A 191 -14.81 -25.75 15.59
C GLY A 191 -14.04 -26.71 14.68
N LYS A 192 -13.85 -26.37 13.41
CA LYS A 192 -13.16 -27.21 12.42
C LYS A 192 -12.29 -26.39 11.48
N THR A 193 -11.34 -27.07 10.85
CA THR A 193 -10.55 -26.50 9.75
C THR A 193 -11.32 -26.61 8.44
N VAL A 194 -11.42 -25.50 7.70
CA VAL A 194 -11.82 -25.45 6.30
C VAL A 194 -10.59 -25.09 5.47
N GLU A 195 -10.17 -26.01 4.60
CA GLU A 195 -9.00 -25.83 3.75
C GLU A 195 -9.40 -25.50 2.31
N ILE A 196 -8.78 -24.45 1.78
CA ILE A 196 -8.88 -24.01 0.39
C ILE A 196 -7.58 -24.35 -0.31
N THR A 197 -7.55 -25.51 -0.96
CA THR A 197 -6.35 -26.08 -1.61
C THR A 197 -6.32 -25.85 -3.13
N ARG A 198 -7.45 -25.45 -3.73
CA ARG A 198 -7.57 -25.20 -5.17
C ARG A 198 -7.62 -23.71 -5.45
N ASP A 199 -7.04 -23.33 -6.58
CA ASP A 199 -7.13 -21.97 -7.08
C ASP A 199 -8.59 -21.59 -7.30
N GLY A 200 -8.94 -20.35 -6.95
CA GLY A 200 -10.32 -19.89 -7.02
C GLY A 200 -10.51 -18.47 -6.55
N THR A 201 -11.75 -18.01 -6.65
CA THR A 201 -12.19 -16.70 -6.15
C THR A 201 -13.36 -16.88 -5.19
N ALA A 202 -13.38 -16.14 -4.10
CA ALA A 202 -14.50 -16.12 -3.17
C ALA A 202 -14.90 -14.69 -2.83
N GLN A 203 -16.21 -14.50 -2.69
CA GLN A 203 -16.82 -13.26 -2.26
C GLN A 203 -17.57 -13.47 -0.94
N GLY A 204 -17.69 -12.39 -0.18
CA GLY A 204 -18.42 -12.37 1.08
C GLY A 204 -17.54 -12.63 2.29
N SER A 205 -17.98 -12.07 3.41
CA SER A 205 -17.24 -12.14 4.68
C SER A 205 -17.39 -13.51 5.34
N VAL A 206 -16.35 -13.91 6.07
CA VAL A 206 -16.31 -15.17 6.83
C VAL A 206 -16.06 -14.89 8.30
N VAL A 207 -16.82 -15.54 9.18
CA VAL A 207 -16.57 -15.57 10.63
C VAL A 207 -15.94 -16.91 10.99
N VAL A 208 -14.77 -16.90 11.59
CA VAL A 208 -14.07 -18.09 12.11
C VAL A 208 -14.18 -18.09 13.62
N ARG A 209 -14.69 -19.16 14.24
CA ARG A 209 -14.90 -19.19 15.70
C ARG A 209 -14.71 -20.54 16.37
N ASN A 210 -14.60 -20.52 17.69
CA ASN A 210 -14.59 -21.70 18.59
C ASN A 210 -13.55 -22.78 18.21
N GLY A 211 -12.33 -22.36 17.88
CA GLY A 211 -11.24 -23.23 17.44
C GLY A 211 -11.28 -23.57 15.95
N GLY A 212 -12.24 -23.01 15.20
CA GLY A 212 -12.27 -23.11 13.75
C GLY A 212 -11.05 -22.47 13.10
N VAL A 213 -10.70 -22.93 11.90
CA VAL A 213 -9.60 -22.38 11.10
C VAL A 213 -10.00 -22.28 9.64
N LEU A 214 -9.92 -21.10 9.04
CA LEU A 214 -9.94 -20.94 7.59
C LEU A 214 -8.49 -20.93 7.09
N ARG A 215 -8.10 -21.94 6.31
CA ARG A 215 -6.74 -22.08 5.78
C ARG A 215 -6.74 -22.05 4.26
N ILE A 216 -5.92 -21.19 3.67
CA ILE A 216 -5.71 -21.10 2.23
C ILE A 216 -4.30 -21.59 1.91
N THR A 217 -4.21 -22.65 1.08
CA THR A 217 -2.97 -23.23 0.54
C THR A 217 -2.97 -23.31 -0.98
N ALA A 218 -4.01 -22.79 -1.64
CA ALA A 218 -4.09 -22.65 -3.08
C ALA A 218 -2.89 -21.85 -3.64
N ASN A 219 -2.48 -22.15 -4.87
CA ASN A 219 -1.37 -21.43 -5.50
C ASN A 219 -1.75 -19.98 -5.80
N ARG A 220 -3.02 -19.75 -6.16
CA ARG A 220 -3.62 -18.45 -6.43
C ARG A 220 -5.06 -18.41 -5.93
N PHE A 221 -5.37 -17.50 -5.01
CA PHE A 221 -6.73 -17.29 -4.52
C PHE A 221 -7.08 -15.80 -4.48
N VAL A 222 -8.33 -15.46 -4.81
CA VAL A 222 -8.85 -14.10 -4.66
C VAL A 222 -9.92 -14.12 -3.58
N LEU A 223 -9.77 -13.26 -2.58
CA LEU A 223 -10.74 -13.09 -1.50
C LEU A 223 -11.26 -11.65 -1.50
N ALA A 224 -12.54 -11.50 -1.83
CA ALA A 224 -13.27 -10.24 -1.79
C ALA A 224 -14.28 -10.26 -0.64
N GLY A 225 -13.78 -10.13 0.58
CA GLY A 225 -14.59 -10.14 1.79
C GLY A 225 -13.73 -10.07 3.06
N SER A 226 -14.32 -9.55 4.12
CA SER A 226 -13.66 -9.43 5.43
C SER A 226 -13.61 -10.78 6.14
N VAL A 227 -12.60 -11.00 6.97
CA VAL A 227 -12.50 -12.20 7.82
C VAL A 227 -12.46 -11.77 9.27
N VAL A 228 -13.39 -12.27 10.07
CA VAL A 228 -13.44 -12.04 11.52
C VAL A 228 -13.10 -13.34 12.22
N VAL A 229 -12.11 -13.32 13.10
CA VAL A 229 -11.64 -14.49 13.84
C VAL A 229 -11.92 -14.30 15.33
N GLU A 230 -12.66 -15.22 15.94
CA GLU A 230 -13.07 -15.21 17.35
C GLU A 230 -12.70 -16.54 18.03
N LYS A 231 -11.56 -16.57 18.72
CA LYS A 231 -10.97 -17.79 19.29
C LYS A 231 -10.69 -18.86 18.21
N GLY A 232 -10.07 -18.47 17.11
CA GLY A 232 -9.80 -19.36 15.96
C GLY A 232 -8.57 -18.93 15.15
N GLY A 233 -8.50 -19.38 13.89
CA GLY A 233 -7.39 -19.06 12.99
C GLY A 233 -7.81 -18.65 11.58
N PHE A 234 -7.17 -17.63 11.02
CA PHE A 234 -7.12 -17.39 9.58
C PHE A 234 -5.68 -17.55 9.10
N GLU A 235 -5.44 -18.46 8.16
CA GLU A 235 -4.09 -18.82 7.72
C GLU A 235 -3.96 -18.77 6.20
N ILE A 236 -2.92 -18.10 5.72
CA ILE A 236 -2.43 -18.19 4.34
C ILE A 236 -1.05 -18.84 4.41
N ARG A 237 -0.92 -20.01 3.79
CA ARG A 237 0.31 -20.80 3.83
C ARG A 237 0.74 -21.17 2.43
N GLY A 238 1.91 -20.69 2.02
CA GLY A 238 2.30 -20.76 0.62
C GLY A 238 1.40 -19.89 -0.26
N GLY A 239 1.55 -20.04 -1.57
CA GLY A 239 0.58 -19.47 -2.50
C GLY A 239 0.68 -17.95 -2.67
N ALA A 240 -0.28 -17.45 -3.43
CA ALA A 240 -0.54 -16.03 -3.59
C ALA A 240 -2.04 -15.76 -3.35
N VAL A 241 -2.35 -14.82 -2.46
CA VAL A 241 -3.73 -14.43 -2.14
C VAL A 241 -3.92 -12.95 -2.43
N SER A 242 -4.86 -12.62 -3.30
CA SER A 242 -5.29 -11.25 -3.52
C SER A 242 -6.47 -10.92 -2.61
N LEU A 243 -6.30 -9.94 -1.74
CA LEU A 243 -7.34 -9.34 -0.92
C LEU A 243 -7.90 -8.12 -1.64
N VAL A 244 -9.19 -8.16 -1.92
CA VAL A 244 -9.84 -7.18 -2.79
C VAL A 244 -10.94 -6.46 -2.03
N GLY A 245 -10.72 -5.16 -1.81
CA GLY A 245 -11.71 -4.21 -1.34
C GLY A 245 -12.20 -3.30 -2.47
N ARG A 246 -13.22 -2.50 -2.20
CA ARG A 246 -13.78 -1.53 -3.14
C ARG A 246 -13.11 -0.15 -3.05
N PHE A 247 -12.55 0.18 -1.88
CA PHE A 247 -11.83 1.43 -1.59
C PHE A 247 -10.87 1.18 -0.39
N PRO A 248 -9.97 2.13 -0.02
CA PRO A 248 -9.12 1.98 1.16
C PRO A 248 -9.89 1.59 2.42
N HIS A 249 -9.42 0.56 3.13
CA HIS A 249 -10.02 -0.05 4.32
C HIS A 249 -11.49 -0.49 4.18
N ASP A 250 -11.94 -0.85 2.98
CA ASP A 250 -13.23 -1.54 2.79
C ASP A 250 -13.16 -3.00 3.28
N LEU A 251 -12.03 -3.68 3.02
CA LEU A 251 -11.78 -5.03 3.52
C LEU A 251 -11.04 -4.97 4.86
N HIS A 252 -11.47 -5.81 5.79
CA HIS A 252 -10.89 -5.89 7.13
C HIS A 252 -10.64 -7.35 7.56
N LEU A 253 -9.47 -7.60 8.16
CA LEU A 253 -9.17 -8.83 8.88
C LEU A 253 -9.18 -8.52 10.38
N SER A 254 -10.05 -9.15 11.15
CA SER A 254 -10.13 -8.94 12.60
C SER A 254 -9.72 -10.19 13.35
N ALA A 255 -8.85 -10.05 14.35
CA ALA A 255 -8.51 -11.11 15.30
C ALA A 255 -8.95 -10.68 16.70
N GLY A 256 -10.10 -11.19 17.12
CA GLY A 256 -10.64 -11.04 18.47
C GLY A 256 -9.83 -11.81 19.52
N PRO A 257 -10.31 -11.86 20.78
CA PRO A 257 -9.56 -12.48 21.86
C PRO A 257 -9.11 -13.92 21.58
N ASP A 258 -7.86 -14.22 21.95
CA ASP A 258 -7.23 -15.54 21.76
C ASP A 258 -7.27 -16.08 20.31
N SER A 259 -7.26 -15.19 19.31
CA SER A 259 -7.32 -15.53 17.88
C SER A 259 -5.98 -15.38 17.17
N LYS A 260 -5.83 -15.98 15.99
CA LYS A 260 -4.61 -15.91 15.17
C LYS A 260 -4.89 -15.59 13.70
N ILE A 261 -4.12 -14.66 13.15
CA ILE A 261 -3.93 -14.47 11.71
C ILE A 261 -2.47 -14.84 11.37
N LEU A 262 -2.27 -15.70 10.38
CA LEU A 262 -0.94 -16.19 9.97
C LEU A 262 -0.76 -16.07 8.46
N PHE A 263 0.30 -15.39 8.03
CA PHE A 263 0.84 -15.45 6.68
C PHE A 263 2.21 -16.10 6.72
N ARG A 264 2.37 -17.24 6.05
CA ARG A 264 3.62 -17.99 6.05
C ARG A 264 4.00 -18.41 4.65
N ASP A 265 5.22 -18.07 4.24
CA ASP A 265 5.75 -18.39 2.90
C ASP A 265 4.80 -17.92 1.77
N ALA A 266 4.11 -16.80 1.98
CA ALA A 266 2.99 -16.36 1.15
C ALA A 266 3.26 -15.01 0.47
N VAL A 267 2.60 -14.80 -0.67
CA VAL A 267 2.46 -13.48 -1.29
C VAL A 267 1.03 -13.00 -1.08
N VAL A 268 0.85 -11.90 -0.36
CA VAL A 268 -0.46 -11.29 -0.14
C VAL A 268 -0.53 -9.99 -0.94
N LEU A 269 -1.51 -9.89 -1.84
CA LEU A 269 -1.69 -8.73 -2.70
C LEU A 269 -2.90 -7.95 -2.24
N CYS A 270 -2.75 -6.64 -2.06
CA CYS A 270 -3.89 -5.80 -1.69
C CYS A 270 -4.12 -4.76 -2.80
N ASN A 271 -5.34 -4.67 -3.30
CA ASN A 271 -5.65 -3.66 -4.31
C ASN A 271 -5.78 -2.24 -3.74
N PHE A 272 -5.96 -2.15 -2.42
CA PHE A 272 -5.93 -0.94 -1.60
C PHE A 272 -5.23 -1.27 -0.29
N VAL A 273 -4.93 -0.25 0.52
CA VAL A 273 -4.63 -0.50 1.93
C VAL A 273 -5.85 -1.11 2.62
N HIS A 274 -5.67 -2.23 3.31
CA HIS A 274 -6.74 -2.92 4.04
C HIS A 274 -6.49 -2.87 5.56
N GLY A 275 -7.53 -3.04 6.35
CA GLY A 275 -7.38 -3.00 7.81
C GLY A 275 -7.05 -4.38 8.40
N ILE A 276 -6.20 -4.41 9.42
CA ILE A 276 -6.11 -5.54 10.36
C ILE A 276 -6.34 -5.04 11.79
N GLY A 277 -7.36 -5.54 12.48
CA GLY A 277 -7.62 -5.23 13.88
C GLY A 277 -7.14 -6.36 14.79
N LEU A 278 -6.24 -6.06 15.74
CA LEU A 278 -5.73 -7.03 16.71
C LEU A 278 -6.17 -6.66 18.13
N PHE A 279 -6.98 -7.54 18.74
CA PHE A 279 -7.56 -7.34 20.06
C PHE A 279 -6.96 -8.32 21.10
N GLU A 280 -7.07 -8.00 22.39
CA GLU A 280 -6.69 -8.81 23.56
C GLU A 280 -6.09 -10.22 23.28
N LYS A 281 -4.79 -10.42 23.48
CA LYS A 281 -4.10 -11.71 23.30
C LYS A 281 -4.15 -12.32 21.89
N SER A 282 -4.76 -11.66 20.91
CA SER A 282 -4.70 -12.08 19.51
C SER A 282 -3.29 -11.94 18.95
N ARG A 283 -3.04 -12.66 17.85
CA ARG A 283 -1.73 -12.73 17.20
C ARG A 283 -1.84 -12.52 15.71
N LEU A 284 -0.97 -11.66 15.18
CA LEU A 284 -0.60 -11.61 13.77
C LEU A 284 0.81 -12.16 13.63
N GLU A 285 1.00 -13.13 12.75
CA GLU A 285 2.32 -13.66 12.40
C GLU A 285 2.50 -13.55 10.88
N ILE A 286 3.53 -12.83 10.45
CA ILE A 286 3.94 -12.72 9.04
C ILE A 286 5.36 -13.26 8.95
N GLU A 287 5.50 -14.45 8.37
CA GLU A 287 6.77 -15.18 8.29
C GLU A 287 7.15 -15.41 6.82
N ARG A 288 8.35 -15.00 6.42
CA ARG A 288 8.90 -15.22 5.07
C ARG A 288 7.89 -14.87 3.97
N SER A 289 7.12 -13.81 4.20
CA SER A 289 5.98 -13.44 3.38
C SER A 289 6.11 -12.00 2.91
N ILE A 290 5.48 -11.72 1.79
CA ILE A 290 5.51 -10.41 1.15
C ILE A 290 4.08 -9.91 1.04
N VAL A 291 3.84 -8.69 1.51
CA VAL A 291 2.60 -7.97 1.24
C VAL A 291 2.90 -6.95 0.14
N ALA A 292 2.23 -7.04 -1.00
CA ALA A 292 2.53 -6.21 -2.16
C ALA A 292 1.26 -5.51 -2.64
N SER A 293 1.41 -4.26 -3.09
CA SER A 293 0.30 -3.37 -3.47
C SER A 293 -0.64 -3.11 -2.28
N GLY A 294 -1.01 -1.86 -1.98
CA GLY A 294 -1.91 -1.61 -0.85
C GLY A 294 -1.26 -1.64 0.52
N GLY A 295 -0.78 -2.82 0.94
CA GLY A 295 -0.36 -3.09 2.31
C GLY A 295 -1.54 -3.22 3.27
N PHE A 296 -1.22 -3.27 4.56
CA PHE A 296 -2.20 -3.21 5.64
C PHE A 296 -1.98 -1.97 6.49
N THR A 297 -3.04 -1.49 7.14
CA THR A 297 -2.92 -0.75 8.40
C THR A 297 -3.34 -1.68 9.53
N VAL A 298 -2.39 -2.05 10.37
CA VAL A 298 -2.59 -2.94 11.52
C VAL A 298 -2.81 -2.10 12.77
N ASP A 299 -4.03 -2.12 13.31
CA ASP A 299 -4.35 -1.56 14.62
C ASP A 299 -4.01 -2.58 15.72
N ALA A 300 -2.84 -2.42 16.32
CA ALA A 300 -2.33 -3.27 17.39
C ALA A 300 -2.69 -2.68 18.76
N ARG A 301 -3.67 -3.30 19.43
CA ARG A 301 -4.19 -2.84 20.73
C ARG A 301 -3.59 -3.59 21.92
N GLU A 302 -3.95 -3.15 23.12
CA GLU A 302 -3.46 -3.70 24.38
C GLU A 302 -3.57 -5.24 24.43
N GLY A 303 -2.46 -5.89 24.78
CA GLY A 303 -2.37 -7.34 24.91
C GLY A 303 -2.24 -8.10 23.58
N SER A 304 -2.39 -7.45 22.42
CA SER A 304 -2.17 -8.09 21.12
C SER A 304 -0.67 -8.28 20.82
N THR A 305 -0.35 -9.19 19.89
CA THR A 305 1.01 -9.39 19.39
C THR A 305 1.06 -9.42 17.87
N ALA A 306 2.00 -8.70 17.26
CA ALA A 306 2.39 -8.86 15.87
C ALA A 306 3.86 -9.29 15.80
N LEU A 307 4.13 -10.40 15.11
CA LEU A 307 5.48 -10.89 14.81
C LEU A 307 5.70 -10.88 13.30
N LEU A 308 6.73 -10.15 12.89
CA LEU A 308 7.20 -10.06 11.52
C LEU A 308 8.59 -10.66 11.47
N ASP A 309 8.72 -11.82 10.82
CA ASP A 309 9.98 -12.54 10.70
C ASP A 309 10.28 -12.77 9.22
N GLN A 310 11.31 -12.11 8.71
CA GLN A 310 11.63 -12.09 7.28
C GLN A 310 10.44 -11.62 6.42
N ALA A 311 9.63 -10.71 6.97
CA ALA A 311 8.47 -10.14 6.29
C ALA A 311 8.89 -8.93 5.46
N ARG A 312 8.23 -8.71 4.32
CA ARG A 312 8.53 -7.57 3.45
C ARG A 312 7.29 -6.80 3.06
N ARG A 313 7.39 -5.46 3.09
CA ARG A 313 6.39 -4.51 2.57
C ARG A 313 5.01 -4.65 3.23
N VAL A 314 5.01 -4.99 4.51
CA VAL A 314 3.85 -5.33 5.34
C VAL A 314 2.83 -4.21 5.53
N GLY A 315 3.21 -2.95 5.22
CA GLY A 315 2.37 -1.78 5.41
C GLY A 315 2.67 -1.07 6.72
N GLU A 316 1.62 -0.69 7.43
CA GLU A 316 1.64 0.21 8.59
C GLU A 316 1.14 -0.48 9.85
N PHE A 317 1.70 -0.10 11.00
CA PHE A 317 1.34 -0.61 12.31
C PHE A 317 1.05 0.55 13.25
N VAL A 318 -0.20 0.71 13.66
CA VAL A 318 -0.62 1.63 14.71
C VAL A 318 -0.51 0.91 16.04
N ILE A 319 0.49 1.30 16.84
CA ILE A 319 0.92 0.54 18.01
C ILE A 319 0.52 1.30 19.28
N SER A 320 -0.51 0.80 19.94
CA SER A 320 -1.02 1.36 21.19
C SER A 320 -0.31 0.79 22.42
N LYS A 321 -0.52 1.43 23.58
CA LYS A 321 -0.07 0.94 24.88
C LYS A 321 -0.42 -0.55 25.07
N GLY A 322 0.56 -1.32 25.53
CA GLY A 322 0.42 -2.74 25.86
C GLY A 322 0.42 -3.69 24.66
N ALA A 323 0.41 -3.18 23.42
CA ALA A 323 0.61 -3.99 22.23
C ALA A 323 2.08 -4.40 22.09
N ARG A 324 2.34 -5.60 21.55
CA ARG A 324 3.69 -6.09 21.25
C ARG A 324 3.90 -6.21 19.76
N VAL A 325 4.82 -5.44 19.19
CA VAL A 325 5.20 -5.56 17.78
C VAL A 325 6.69 -5.87 17.68
N THR A 326 7.02 -7.00 17.05
CA THR A 326 8.40 -7.45 16.87
C THR A 326 8.71 -7.64 15.40
N LEU A 327 9.77 -6.99 14.92
CA LEU A 327 10.31 -7.14 13.57
C LEU A 327 11.69 -7.78 13.66
N VAL A 328 11.91 -8.86 12.92
CA VAL A 328 13.19 -9.56 12.81
C VAL A 328 13.50 -9.79 11.35
N ASP A 329 14.68 -9.36 10.90
CA ASP A 329 15.17 -9.55 9.53
C ASP A 329 14.14 -9.09 8.46
N SER A 330 13.37 -8.05 8.78
CA SER A 330 12.19 -7.61 8.01
C SER A 330 12.43 -6.28 7.28
N GLU A 331 11.59 -5.99 6.28
CA GLU A 331 11.76 -4.83 5.40
C GLU A 331 10.45 -4.10 5.12
N GLY A 332 10.46 -2.77 5.11
CA GLY A 332 9.37 -1.97 4.57
C GLY A 332 8.13 -1.97 5.47
N ALA A 333 8.25 -1.32 6.63
CA ALA A 333 7.15 -1.13 7.59
C ALA A 333 7.10 0.33 8.06
N LEU A 334 5.91 0.91 8.19
CA LEU A 334 5.68 2.17 8.90
C LEU A 334 5.15 1.87 10.29
N LEU A 335 5.84 2.35 11.32
CA LEU A 335 5.48 2.13 12.71
C LEU A 335 4.94 3.44 13.31
N TRP A 336 3.62 3.51 13.48
CA TRP A 336 2.92 4.60 14.15
C TRP A 336 2.91 4.35 15.65
N LEU A 337 3.75 5.07 16.39
CA LEU A 337 3.81 4.99 17.84
C LEU A 337 2.67 5.81 18.45
N VAL A 338 1.89 5.21 19.36
CA VAL A 338 0.78 5.90 20.05
C VAL A 338 1.01 5.91 21.56
N PRO A 339 1.78 6.88 22.09
CA PRO A 339 1.91 7.06 23.52
C PRO A 339 0.55 7.28 24.18
N PRO A 340 0.27 6.70 25.36
CA PRO A 340 -1.02 6.89 26.03
C PRO A 340 -1.15 8.30 26.61
N ALA A 341 -2.39 8.70 26.91
CA ALA A 341 -2.67 9.94 27.64
C ALA A 341 -1.91 9.98 28.98
N GLY A 342 -1.35 11.14 29.32
CA GLY A 342 -0.54 11.34 30.53
C GLY A 342 0.90 10.83 30.45
N ALA A 343 1.31 10.18 29.35
CA ALA A 343 2.70 9.78 29.17
C ALA A 343 3.60 10.99 28.88
N GLU A 344 4.79 10.97 29.49
CA GLU A 344 5.90 11.87 29.15
C GLU A 344 6.99 11.04 28.49
N VAL A 345 7.17 11.23 27.19
CA VAL A 345 8.00 10.37 26.35
C VAL A 345 9.05 11.21 25.63
N THR A 346 10.29 10.74 25.69
CA THR A 346 11.39 11.22 24.86
C THR A 346 11.76 10.14 23.85
N LEU A 347 11.66 10.44 22.56
CA LEU A 347 11.93 9.53 21.46
C LEU A 347 13.27 9.86 20.78
N LYS A 348 14.08 8.82 20.56
CA LYS A 348 15.23 8.80 19.64
C LYS A 348 14.98 7.71 18.62
N LEU A 349 14.69 8.11 17.39
CA LEU A 349 14.34 7.18 16.32
C LEU A 349 15.57 6.96 15.44
N PRO A 350 16.05 5.72 15.28
CA PRO A 350 17.21 5.44 14.44
C PRO A 350 16.88 5.67 12.96
N ASP A 351 17.92 5.78 12.12
CA ASP A 351 17.74 5.84 10.68
C ASP A 351 16.98 4.60 10.18
N GLY A 352 15.84 4.85 9.56
CA GLY A 352 14.97 3.83 8.99
C GLY A 352 15.61 2.99 7.91
N ALA A 353 16.65 3.49 7.23
CA ALA A 353 17.34 2.77 6.17
C ALA A 353 17.95 1.45 6.66
N SER A 354 18.42 1.38 7.91
CA SER A 354 18.90 0.16 8.55
C SER A 354 18.82 0.28 10.07
N VAL A 355 18.09 -0.65 10.70
CA VAL A 355 17.87 -0.73 12.15
C VAL A 355 18.40 -2.07 12.66
N ASP A 356 19.57 -2.06 13.28
CA ASP A 356 20.18 -3.26 13.86
C ASP A 356 19.42 -3.74 15.10
N HIS A 357 19.14 -2.81 16.02
CA HIS A 357 18.34 -3.05 17.21
C HIS A 357 17.67 -1.76 17.70
N TRP A 358 16.37 -1.84 18.00
CA TRP A 358 15.64 -0.77 18.66
C TRP A 358 14.52 -1.33 19.54
N VAL A 359 14.32 -0.71 20.70
CA VAL A 359 13.24 -1.03 21.65
C VAL A 359 12.54 0.28 22.00
N PRO A 360 11.19 0.33 21.98
CA PRO A 360 10.45 1.50 22.41
C PRO A 360 10.80 1.91 23.84
N PRO A 361 10.89 3.22 24.16
CA PRO A 361 11.01 3.67 25.55
C PRO A 361 9.84 3.16 26.40
N LYS A 362 10.11 2.80 27.65
CA LYS A 362 9.10 2.18 28.55
C LYS A 362 7.89 3.10 28.77
N GLU A 363 8.12 4.40 28.72
CA GLU A 363 7.15 5.48 28.90
C GLU A 363 6.08 5.47 27.80
N THR A 364 6.40 4.94 26.61
CA THR A 364 5.39 4.72 25.56
C THR A 364 4.37 3.65 25.95
N GLY A 365 4.72 2.74 26.86
CA GLY A 365 3.93 1.55 27.16
C GLY A 365 3.85 0.54 26.01
N ILE A 366 4.52 0.79 24.88
CA ILE A 366 4.60 -0.12 23.74
C ILE A 366 5.63 -1.21 24.02
N LEU A 367 5.36 -2.45 23.62
CA LEU A 367 6.24 -3.60 23.81
C LEU A 367 6.80 -4.10 22.48
N GLY A 368 7.92 -4.83 22.55
CA GLY A 368 8.53 -5.48 21.38
C GLY A 368 9.89 -4.92 21.01
N SER A 369 10.34 -5.19 19.79
CA SER A 369 11.66 -4.75 19.32
C SER A 369 11.77 -4.83 17.80
N ILE A 370 12.66 -4.03 17.23
CA ILE A 370 13.11 -4.16 15.84
C ILE A 370 14.53 -4.70 15.85
N GLN A 371 14.81 -5.68 15.00
CA GLN A 371 16.12 -6.31 14.89
C GLN A 371 16.49 -6.56 13.43
N ARG A 372 17.71 -6.17 13.03
CA ARG A 372 18.30 -6.41 11.70
C ARG A 372 17.33 -6.12 10.54
N SER A 373 16.56 -5.05 10.68
CA SER A 373 15.49 -4.71 9.75
C SER A 373 15.84 -3.44 9.00
N ARG A 374 15.20 -3.18 7.86
CA ARG A 374 15.50 -2.01 7.03
C ARG A 374 14.24 -1.42 6.43
N GLY A 375 14.33 -0.18 5.97
CA GLY A 375 13.18 0.48 5.38
C GLY A 375 12.06 0.73 6.38
N ILE A 376 12.41 1.08 7.60
CA ILE A 376 11.47 1.39 8.66
C ILE A 376 11.14 2.87 8.56
N ALA A 377 9.88 3.23 8.33
CA ALA A 377 9.45 4.60 8.60
C ALA A 377 8.85 4.69 9.99
N TRP A 378 8.96 5.90 10.53
CA TRP A 378 8.44 6.23 11.83
C TRP A 378 7.25 7.16 11.68
N GLY A 379 6.17 6.80 12.35
CA GLY A 379 4.99 7.63 12.54
C GLY A 379 4.79 7.89 14.03
N LEU A 380 4.14 9.00 14.35
CA LEU A 380 3.69 9.30 15.70
C LEU A 380 2.22 9.66 15.65
N VAL A 381 1.40 9.08 16.53
CA VAL A 381 0.05 9.57 16.80
C VAL A 381 0.05 10.24 18.16
N SER A 382 -0.12 11.56 18.17
CA SER A 382 -0.29 12.33 19.39
C SER A 382 -1.72 12.21 19.88
N VAL A 383 -1.89 11.94 21.17
CA VAL A 383 -3.20 11.83 21.84
C VAL A 383 -3.37 12.91 22.92
N PRO A 384 -4.61 13.28 23.29
CA PRO A 384 -4.86 14.26 24.36
C PRO A 384 -4.13 13.91 25.65
N GLY A 385 -3.53 14.90 26.30
CA GLY A 385 -2.81 14.74 27.58
C GLY A 385 -1.41 14.14 27.47
N SER A 386 -0.93 13.78 26.27
CA SER A 386 0.44 13.29 26.08
C SER A 386 1.47 14.42 26.07
N ARG A 387 2.71 14.12 26.48
CA ARG A 387 3.87 15.02 26.36
C ARG A 387 4.97 14.25 25.64
N VAL A 388 5.19 14.59 24.37
CA VAL A 388 6.15 13.87 23.54
C VAL A 388 7.22 14.83 23.03
N THR A 389 8.47 14.48 23.30
CA THR A 389 9.65 15.11 22.70
C THR A 389 10.29 14.13 21.74
N VAL A 390 10.46 14.51 20.47
CA VAL A 390 11.26 13.73 19.50
C VAL A 390 12.60 14.42 19.35
N GLU A 391 13.63 13.88 20.00
CA GLU A 391 14.95 14.50 20.02
C GLU A 391 15.64 14.37 18.66
N GLU A 392 15.58 13.17 18.05
CA GLU A 392 16.26 12.84 16.81
C GLU A 392 15.44 11.84 15.98
N GLY A 393 15.52 11.97 14.66
CA GLY A 393 14.87 11.07 13.70
C GLY A 393 14.03 11.80 12.65
N GLU A 394 13.46 11.03 11.73
CA GLU A 394 12.58 11.53 10.69
C GLU A 394 11.22 10.84 10.78
N LEU A 395 10.17 11.62 11.04
CA LEU A 395 8.81 11.15 11.03
C LEU A 395 8.25 11.26 9.61
N ALA A 396 7.89 10.11 9.04
CA ALA A 396 7.16 10.05 7.77
C ALA A 396 5.78 10.69 7.90
N GLY A 397 5.16 10.60 9.08
CA GLY A 397 3.93 11.29 9.39
C GLY A 397 3.74 11.50 10.88
N LEU A 398 2.98 12.55 11.22
CA LEU A 398 2.52 12.82 12.56
C LEU A 398 1.00 13.01 12.55
N GLY A 399 0.31 12.03 13.11
CA GLY A 399 -1.13 12.06 13.31
C GLY A 399 -1.52 12.73 14.61
N VAL A 400 -2.54 13.57 14.58
CA VAL A 400 -3.10 14.18 15.79
C VAL A 400 -4.50 13.63 16.01
N TRP A 401 -4.66 12.86 17.08
CA TRP A 401 -5.97 12.47 17.57
C TRP A 401 -6.64 13.66 18.24
N LEU A 402 -7.76 14.12 17.69
CA LEU A 402 -8.46 15.31 18.15
C LEU A 402 -9.77 14.90 18.84
N SER A 403 -9.96 15.39 20.06
CA SER A 403 -11.18 15.27 20.84
C SER A 403 -11.56 16.63 21.44
N GLY A 404 -12.84 16.90 21.63
CA GLY A 404 -13.29 18.23 22.05
C GLY A 404 -13.22 19.26 20.92
N GLU A 405 -13.05 20.54 21.27
CA GLU A 405 -13.13 21.66 20.32
C GLU A 405 -11.74 22.21 19.99
N HIS A 406 -11.43 22.33 18.69
CA HIS A 406 -10.14 22.84 18.22
C HIS A 406 -10.29 23.76 17.01
N GLU A 407 -9.51 24.83 17.00
CA GLU A 407 -9.25 25.64 15.80
C GLU A 407 -7.77 25.48 15.42
N ILE A 408 -7.52 25.04 14.19
CA ILE A 408 -6.18 24.75 13.69
C ILE A 408 -5.94 25.62 12.46
N GLY A 409 -4.91 26.46 12.51
CA GLY A 409 -4.54 27.36 11.42
C GLY A 409 -3.08 27.17 10.99
N GLY A 410 -2.81 27.30 9.69
CA GLY A 410 -1.43 27.49 9.20
C GLY A 410 -0.50 26.29 9.31
N VAL A 411 -1.01 25.09 9.60
CA VAL A 411 -0.21 23.86 9.66
C VAL A 411 0.35 23.55 8.28
N ARG A 412 1.66 23.38 8.16
CA ARG A 412 2.38 23.01 6.95
C ARG A 412 3.57 22.13 7.31
N LYS A 413 4.22 21.54 6.30
CA LYS A 413 5.49 20.84 6.52
C LYS A 413 6.49 21.74 7.26
N GLY A 414 7.03 21.23 8.38
CA GLY A 414 8.02 21.95 9.20
C GLY A 414 7.46 23.02 10.14
N THR A 415 6.14 23.20 10.26
CA THR A 415 5.55 24.08 11.28
C THR A 415 5.20 23.31 12.54
N ASP A 416 5.39 23.91 13.71
CA ASP A 416 4.88 23.36 14.96
C ASP A 416 3.36 23.54 15.08
N LEU A 417 2.64 22.45 15.33
CA LEU A 417 1.23 22.49 15.70
C LEU A 417 1.09 22.59 17.22
N LYS A 418 0.55 23.71 17.70
CA LYS A 418 0.28 23.92 19.12
C LYS A 418 -1.15 23.51 19.45
N LEU A 419 -1.29 22.66 20.46
CA LEU A 419 -2.58 22.21 21.00
C LEU A 419 -2.55 22.44 22.51
N ALA A 420 -3.66 22.90 23.09
CA ALA A 420 -3.71 23.28 24.49
C ALA A 420 -3.68 22.07 25.45
N ASP A 421 -4.01 20.89 24.95
CA ASP A 421 -4.23 19.67 25.74
C ASP A 421 -3.03 18.71 25.75
N ARG A 422 -1.93 19.05 25.07
CA ARG A 422 -0.74 18.19 24.96
C ARG A 422 0.51 19.00 24.60
N THR A 423 1.67 18.38 24.73
CA THR A 423 2.94 18.97 24.28
C THR A 423 3.59 18.10 23.22
N LEU A 424 3.95 18.73 22.10
CA LEU A 424 4.79 18.16 21.06
C LEU A 424 6.01 19.06 20.89
N ALA A 425 7.20 18.48 21.06
CA ALA A 425 8.46 19.19 20.88
C ALA A 425 9.38 18.39 19.96
N PHE A 426 10.06 19.09 19.05
CA PHE A 426 11.00 18.49 18.11
C PHE A 426 12.38 19.10 18.34
N GLY A 427 13.37 18.25 18.64
CA GLY A 427 14.76 18.66 18.74
C GLY A 427 15.37 18.83 17.34
N LYS A 428 16.15 17.84 16.91
CA LYS A 428 16.64 17.71 15.53
C LYS A 428 15.70 16.90 14.64
N ALA A 429 14.57 16.46 15.18
CA ALA A 429 13.62 15.66 14.45
C ALA A 429 12.89 16.48 13.38
N THR A 430 12.47 15.81 12.31
CA THR A 430 11.67 16.43 11.25
C THR A 430 10.35 15.69 11.07
N VAL A 431 9.31 16.44 10.70
CA VAL A 431 7.99 15.91 10.36
C VAL A 431 7.75 16.17 8.87
N ARG A 432 7.59 15.10 8.09
CA ARG A 432 7.26 15.22 6.66
C ARG A 432 5.82 15.63 6.44
N THR A 433 4.91 15.06 7.22
CA THR A 433 3.47 15.11 6.98
C THR A 433 2.70 15.25 8.29
N TRP A 434 1.67 16.11 8.29
CA TRP A 434 0.70 16.19 9.38
C TRP A 434 -0.60 15.51 8.96
N ASN A 435 -1.15 14.66 9.83
CA ASN A 435 -2.43 13.98 9.64
C ASN A 435 -3.39 14.36 10.78
N LEU A 436 -4.68 14.52 10.45
CA LEU A 436 -5.69 14.98 11.41
C LEU A 436 -6.75 13.89 11.62
N TYR A 437 -6.94 13.46 12.86
CA TYR A 437 -7.88 12.39 13.21
C TYR A 437 -8.92 12.86 14.23
N PRO A 438 -9.91 13.68 13.83
CA PRO A 438 -11.05 14.00 14.69
C PRO A 438 -11.91 12.76 14.94
N GLY A 439 -12.02 12.39 16.21
CA GLY A 439 -12.78 11.24 16.66
C GLY A 439 -13.82 11.58 17.70
N GLU A 440 -14.55 10.55 18.15
CA GLU A 440 -15.55 10.66 19.21
C GLU A 440 -16.62 11.73 18.88
N SER A 441 -16.65 12.83 19.63
CA SER A 441 -17.59 13.95 19.45
C SER A 441 -16.86 15.27 19.16
N ALA A 442 -15.63 15.19 18.63
CA ALA A 442 -14.80 16.36 18.35
C ALA A 442 -15.50 17.36 17.42
N LYS A 443 -15.22 18.66 17.61
CA LYS A 443 -15.58 19.72 16.66
C LYS A 443 -14.32 20.47 16.30
N VAL A 444 -13.87 20.30 15.07
CA VAL A 444 -12.60 20.84 14.61
C VAL A 444 -12.84 21.77 13.45
N ALA A 445 -12.22 22.94 13.50
CA ALA A 445 -12.12 23.86 12.37
C ALA A 445 -10.66 23.96 11.94
N VAL A 446 -10.38 23.78 10.64
CA VAL A 446 -9.05 23.87 10.04
C VAL A 446 -9.05 24.94 8.96
N ARG A 447 -8.08 25.84 8.97
CA ARG A 447 -7.94 26.92 7.97
C ARG A 447 -6.50 27.10 7.51
N ASP A 448 -6.33 27.50 6.25
CA ASP A 448 -5.03 27.89 5.66
C ASP A 448 -3.90 26.85 5.83
N ALA A 449 -4.26 25.57 5.81
CA ALA A 449 -3.39 24.45 6.14
C ALA A 449 -2.95 23.64 4.92
N THR A 450 -1.83 22.93 5.05
CA THR A 450 -1.39 21.84 4.17
C THR A 450 -1.12 20.61 5.04
N PHE A 451 -1.91 19.56 4.84
CA PHE A 451 -1.87 18.31 5.60
C PHE A 451 -1.91 17.11 4.64
N GLY A 452 -1.46 15.94 5.09
CA GLY A 452 -1.35 14.76 4.22
C GLY A 452 -2.57 13.85 4.25
N GLU A 453 -3.28 13.80 5.37
CA GLU A 453 -4.44 12.93 5.57
C GLU A 453 -5.44 13.53 6.56
N THR A 454 -6.71 13.20 6.39
CA THR A 454 -7.66 13.29 7.50
C THR A 454 -8.67 12.16 7.48
N ILE A 455 -8.91 11.57 8.65
CA ILE A 455 -9.92 10.53 8.85
C ILE A 455 -10.81 11.01 10.00
N VAL A 456 -12.09 11.23 9.70
CA VAL A 456 -13.10 11.71 10.64
C VAL A 456 -14.04 10.55 10.95
N PHE A 457 -14.18 10.17 12.21
CA PHE A 457 -14.93 8.97 12.61
C PHE A 457 -15.73 9.20 13.90
N GLY A 458 -16.61 8.25 14.23
CA GLY A 458 -17.54 8.37 15.35
C GLY A 458 -18.67 9.35 15.04
N ASP A 459 -18.87 10.33 15.90
CA ASP A 459 -19.85 11.42 15.78
C ASP A 459 -19.16 12.79 15.60
N ALA A 460 -17.87 12.79 15.21
CA ALA A 460 -17.06 13.99 15.09
C ALA A 460 -17.48 14.88 13.91
N ARG A 461 -17.14 16.16 14.01
CA ARG A 461 -17.38 17.18 12.99
C ARG A 461 -16.10 17.91 12.65
N LEU A 462 -15.76 17.93 11.37
CA LEU A 462 -14.60 18.65 10.86
C LEU A 462 -15.04 19.62 9.76
N VAL A 463 -14.65 20.88 9.90
CA VAL A 463 -14.76 21.89 8.84
C VAL A 463 -13.34 22.29 8.42
N VAL A 464 -13.04 22.17 7.14
CA VAL A 464 -11.76 22.57 6.56
C VAL A 464 -12.01 23.64 5.51
N GLU A 465 -11.34 24.78 5.61
CA GLU A 465 -11.49 25.89 4.67
C GLU A 465 -10.12 26.32 4.12
N ASP A 466 -10.07 26.71 2.85
CA ASP A 466 -8.90 27.35 2.23
C ASP A 466 -7.59 26.56 2.40
N SER A 467 -7.68 25.22 2.29
CA SER A 467 -6.59 24.31 2.65
C SER A 467 -6.27 23.30 1.54
N ILE A 468 -5.11 22.66 1.65
CA ILE A 468 -4.64 21.62 0.74
C ILE A 468 -4.48 20.31 1.53
N CYS A 469 -5.14 19.25 1.06
CA CYS A 469 -4.74 17.89 1.42
C CYS A 469 -3.79 17.39 0.32
N ASP A 470 -2.50 17.25 0.61
CA ASP A 470 -1.49 16.92 -0.40
C ASP A 470 -1.36 15.41 -0.66
N GLY A 471 -2.07 14.60 0.11
CA GLY A 471 -2.12 13.14 -0.05
C GLY A 471 -0.91 12.41 0.50
N THR A 472 0.10 13.09 1.04
CA THR A 472 1.32 12.44 1.53
C THR A 472 1.07 11.51 2.72
N GLY A 473 -0.08 11.63 3.38
CA GLY A 473 -0.50 10.76 4.47
C GLY A 473 -1.49 9.67 4.08
N GLY A 474 -2.02 9.65 2.86
CA GLY A 474 -2.97 8.64 2.40
C GLY A 474 -4.17 9.22 1.65
N TYR A 475 -5.27 9.44 2.35
CA TYR A 475 -6.56 9.83 1.77
C TYR A 475 -7.42 10.72 2.69
N VAL A 476 -8.55 11.22 2.18
CA VAL A 476 -9.55 11.90 3.02
C VAL A 476 -10.69 10.91 3.28
N ARG A 477 -11.05 10.70 4.55
CA ARG A 477 -12.17 9.82 4.90
C ARG A 477 -13.08 10.41 5.97
N VAL A 478 -14.37 10.12 5.81
CA VAL A 478 -15.40 10.33 6.83
C VAL A 478 -16.22 9.05 6.98
N GLU A 479 -16.41 8.55 8.19
CA GLU A 479 -17.10 7.29 8.48
C GLU A 479 -17.91 7.32 9.79
N GLY A 480 -18.61 6.23 10.10
CA GLY A 480 -19.55 6.19 11.22
C GLY A 480 -20.72 7.15 11.00
N LYS A 481 -20.92 8.11 11.91
CA LYS A 481 -21.92 9.19 11.82
C LYS A 481 -21.27 10.56 11.70
N ALA A 482 -19.97 10.60 11.40
CA ALA A 482 -19.22 11.83 11.37
C ALA A 482 -19.65 12.75 10.21
N GLU A 483 -19.35 14.03 10.38
CA GLU A 483 -19.60 15.07 9.39
C GLU A 483 -18.27 15.73 8.98
N LEU A 484 -18.03 15.80 7.67
CA LEU A 484 -16.88 16.49 7.09
C LEU A 484 -17.35 17.51 6.07
N THR A 485 -17.01 18.78 6.29
CA THR A 485 -17.24 19.87 5.33
C THR A 485 -15.89 20.43 4.88
N LEU A 486 -15.64 20.42 3.57
CA LEU A 486 -14.46 21.04 2.97
C LEU A 486 -14.91 22.18 2.04
N ARG A 487 -14.34 23.37 2.22
CA ARG A 487 -14.65 24.57 1.42
C ARG A 487 -13.41 25.15 0.78
N ARG A 488 -13.44 25.39 -0.54
CA ARG A 488 -12.33 25.98 -1.29
C ARG A 488 -11.01 25.23 -1.09
N CYS A 489 -11.10 23.89 -1.00
CA CYS A 489 -9.96 23.03 -0.75
C CYS A 489 -9.44 22.37 -2.03
N ARG A 490 -8.15 22.02 -2.04
CA ARG A 490 -7.55 21.15 -3.06
C ARG A 490 -7.12 19.83 -2.43
N LEU A 491 -7.68 18.73 -2.90
CA LEU A 491 -7.43 17.39 -2.38
C LEU A 491 -6.68 16.58 -3.44
N LYS A 492 -5.44 16.16 -3.14
CA LYS A 492 -4.57 15.40 -4.05
C LYS A 492 -4.53 13.91 -3.71
N CYS A 493 -5.68 13.38 -3.33
CA CYS A 493 -5.78 12.03 -2.81
C CYS A 493 -7.21 11.49 -3.01
N PRO A 494 -7.41 10.18 -2.77
CA PRO A 494 -8.74 9.58 -2.74
C PRO A 494 -9.61 10.20 -1.66
N VAL A 495 -10.93 10.25 -1.90
CA VAL A 495 -11.91 10.72 -0.94
C VAL A 495 -12.95 9.62 -0.69
N VAL A 496 -13.16 9.26 0.57
CA VAL A 496 -14.06 8.17 0.97
C VAL A 496 -15.10 8.66 1.97
N ALA A 497 -16.38 8.35 1.72
CA ALA A 497 -17.45 8.51 2.70
C ALA A 497 -18.12 7.14 2.95
N ALA A 498 -18.16 6.68 4.19
CA ALA A 498 -18.65 5.34 4.54
C ALA A 498 -19.72 5.38 5.64
N ASP A 499 -20.38 4.24 5.87
CA ASP A 499 -21.40 4.04 6.90
C ASP A 499 -22.57 5.03 6.81
N GLU A 500 -22.81 5.87 7.82
CA GLU A 500 -23.88 6.87 7.88
C GLU A 500 -23.32 8.31 7.80
N ALA A 501 -22.06 8.45 7.36
CA ALA A 501 -21.35 9.72 7.35
C ALA A 501 -21.94 10.75 6.37
N THR A 502 -21.69 12.02 6.67
CA THR A 502 -22.00 13.14 5.77
C THR A 502 -20.72 13.83 5.30
N LEU A 503 -20.54 13.91 3.99
CA LEU A 503 -19.47 14.65 3.33
C LEU A 503 -20.05 15.80 2.50
N VAL A 504 -19.53 17.01 2.71
CA VAL A 504 -19.87 18.19 1.92
C VAL A 504 -18.60 18.78 1.33
N LEU A 505 -18.55 18.91 0.00
CA LEU A 505 -17.48 19.57 -0.73
C LEU A 505 -18.06 20.81 -1.43
N GLU A 506 -17.57 22.00 -1.07
CA GLU A 506 -18.00 23.29 -1.63
C GLU A 506 -16.81 23.98 -2.30
N ASP A 507 -16.89 24.24 -3.60
CA ASP A 507 -15.85 24.89 -4.41
C ASP A 507 -14.47 24.21 -4.30
N CYS A 508 -14.45 22.88 -4.18
CA CYS A 508 -13.23 22.08 -4.04
C CYS A 508 -12.72 21.54 -5.39
N THR A 509 -11.46 21.14 -5.42
CA THR A 509 -10.90 20.27 -6.48
C THR A 509 -10.39 18.98 -5.86
N VAL A 510 -10.85 17.83 -6.37
CA VAL A 510 -10.41 16.48 -5.99
C VAL A 510 -9.63 15.85 -7.14
N GLU A 511 -8.34 15.66 -6.94
CA GLU A 511 -7.39 15.01 -7.85
C GLU A 511 -7.23 13.53 -7.47
N GLY A 512 -8.35 12.80 -7.51
CA GLY A 512 -8.41 11.40 -7.11
C GLY A 512 -9.83 10.84 -7.23
N PRO A 513 -10.03 9.53 -7.00
CA PRO A 513 -11.35 8.94 -6.97
C PRO A 513 -12.13 9.40 -5.73
N LEU A 514 -13.44 9.43 -5.85
CA LEU A 514 -14.38 9.65 -4.75
C LEU A 514 -15.32 8.46 -4.65
N SER A 515 -15.33 7.78 -3.51
CA SER A 515 -16.20 6.63 -3.27
C SER A 515 -17.11 6.88 -2.06
N ALA A 516 -18.40 6.56 -2.22
CA ALA A 516 -19.39 6.62 -1.14
C ALA A 516 -20.02 5.23 -0.93
N SER A 517 -20.09 4.74 0.31
CA SER A 517 -20.61 3.40 0.65
C SER A 517 -21.57 3.42 1.85
N GLY A 518 -22.18 2.27 2.15
CA GLY A 518 -23.17 2.16 3.23
C GLY A 518 -24.43 2.99 2.95
N LYS A 519 -24.73 3.95 3.84
CA LYS A 519 -25.77 4.98 3.72
C LYS A 519 -25.17 6.40 3.69
N ALA A 520 -23.88 6.54 3.39
CA ALA A 520 -23.21 7.82 3.41
C ALA A 520 -23.87 8.82 2.45
N THR A 521 -23.84 10.10 2.81
CA THR A 521 -24.37 11.20 1.98
C THR A 521 -23.24 12.12 1.57
N VAL A 522 -23.01 12.25 0.27
CA VAL A 522 -22.04 13.18 -0.31
C VAL A 522 -22.76 14.30 -1.05
N ARG A 523 -22.39 15.55 -0.77
CA ARG A 523 -22.89 16.74 -1.48
C ARG A 523 -21.73 17.47 -2.14
N LEU A 524 -21.79 17.61 -3.46
CA LEU A 524 -20.82 18.34 -4.28
C LEU A 524 -21.49 19.64 -4.75
N ARG A 525 -20.92 20.78 -4.38
CA ARG A 525 -21.36 22.12 -4.79
C ARG A 525 -20.19 22.85 -5.40
N GLY A 526 -20.27 23.22 -6.69
CA GLY A 526 -19.15 23.88 -7.37
C GLY A 526 -17.83 23.08 -7.34
N THR A 527 -17.88 21.78 -7.05
CA THR A 527 -16.70 20.93 -6.83
C THR A 527 -16.36 20.13 -8.08
N LYS A 528 -15.08 20.14 -8.45
CA LYS A 528 -14.53 19.34 -9.56
C LYS A 528 -13.86 18.08 -9.01
N VAL A 529 -14.18 16.92 -9.57
CA VAL A 529 -13.48 15.65 -9.30
C VAL A 529 -12.89 15.14 -10.61
N THR A 530 -11.61 14.81 -10.62
CA THR A 530 -10.93 14.31 -11.84
C THR A 530 -10.89 12.79 -11.93
N GLY A 531 -11.06 12.08 -10.81
CA GLY A 531 -11.12 10.61 -10.77
C GLY A 531 -12.54 10.06 -10.89
N ALA A 532 -12.64 8.73 -10.80
CA ALA A 532 -13.92 8.04 -10.78
C ALA A 532 -14.78 8.49 -9.57
N ILE A 533 -16.09 8.59 -9.78
CA ILE A 533 -17.05 8.83 -8.71
C ILE A 533 -17.92 7.58 -8.58
N GLU A 534 -17.78 6.91 -7.44
CA GLU A 534 -18.40 5.62 -7.18
C GLU A 534 -19.45 5.72 -6.10
N ARG A 535 -20.66 5.25 -6.41
CA ARG A 535 -21.75 5.11 -5.45
C ARG A 535 -21.99 3.63 -5.19
N LEU A 536 -21.72 3.21 -3.96
CA LEU A 536 -21.82 1.83 -3.50
C LEU A 536 -22.99 1.69 -2.52
N ASP A 537 -23.52 0.47 -2.40
CA ASP A 537 -24.58 0.11 -1.46
C ASP A 537 -25.81 1.03 -1.55
N LYS A 538 -26.14 1.76 -0.48
CA LYS A 538 -27.27 2.72 -0.38
C LYS A 538 -26.78 4.16 -0.25
N ALA A 539 -25.52 4.44 -0.53
CA ALA A 539 -24.97 5.79 -0.44
C ALA A 539 -25.64 6.73 -1.45
N THR A 540 -25.60 8.02 -1.16
CA THR A 540 -26.12 9.07 -2.06
C THR A 540 -25.02 10.07 -2.39
N ILE A 541 -25.00 10.53 -3.65
CA ILE A 541 -24.10 11.57 -4.13
C ILE A 541 -24.95 12.59 -4.89
N ASP A 542 -25.11 13.78 -4.33
CA ASP A 542 -25.84 14.92 -4.92
C ASP A 542 -24.84 15.89 -5.55
N ARG A 543 -25.05 16.27 -6.82
CA ARG A 543 -24.19 17.20 -7.56
C ARG A 543 -25.00 18.43 -7.94
N LYS A 544 -24.60 19.59 -7.42
CA LYS A 544 -25.25 20.89 -7.65
C LYS A 544 -24.29 21.93 -8.19
#